data_AF-A0A1N7DX90-F1
#
_entry.id   AF-A0A1N7DX90-F1
#
_cell.length_a   1.000
_cell.length_b   1.000
_cell.length_c   1.000
_cell.angle_alpha   90.00
_cell.angle_beta   90.00
_cell.angle_gamma   90.00
#
_symmetry.space_group_name_H-M   'P 1'
#
loop_
_entity.id
_entity.type
_entity.pdbx_description
1 polymer ?
#
loop_
_entity_poly.entity_id
_entity_poly.type
_entity_poly.pdbx_seq_one_letter_code
_entity_poly.pdbx_strand_id
1 'polypeptide(L)'
;MSDARLSNCLLDGITPQQWYEFINGKTFFWATLARLQRLLAAYGDQEHDVLLVDTQSLVQAHQSRMWLCHMNSGNTTPWAHPRNYGIFKRIGDYPVTSTGRPIKEVAEVVVDYSVPDIKDHVREVRRMRGQDVTDANPY
;
A
#
# COMPACT_ATOMS: atom_id res chain seq x y z
N MET A 1 8.57 -12.09 3.98
CA MET A 1 9.05 -12.33 2.60
C MET A 1 10.34 -13.13 2.67
N SER A 2 10.64 -14.00 1.70
CA SER A 2 11.88 -14.79 1.69
C SER A 2 12.91 -14.12 0.79
N ASP A 3 14.14 -13.93 1.27
CA ASP A 3 15.23 -13.31 0.52
C ASP A 3 15.53 -14.05 -0.79
N ALA A 4 15.53 -15.38 -0.77
CA ALA A 4 15.75 -16.18 -1.97
C ALA A 4 14.70 -15.88 -3.07
N ARG A 5 13.43 -15.75 -2.68
CA ARG A 5 12.36 -15.39 -3.62
C ARG A 5 12.46 -13.95 -4.10
N LEU A 6 12.83 -13.04 -3.19
CA LEU A 6 12.99 -11.63 -3.51
C LEU A 6 14.15 -11.42 -4.50
N SER A 7 15.32 -12.02 -4.25
CA SER A 7 16.49 -11.96 -5.14
C SER A 7 16.16 -12.39 -6.57
N ASN A 8 15.27 -13.37 -6.76
CA ASN A 8 14.88 -13.86 -8.08
C ASN A 8 14.00 -12.88 -8.87
N CYS A 9 13.49 -11.82 -8.25
CA CYS A 9 12.60 -10.86 -8.91
C CYS A 9 13.07 -9.41 -8.81
N LEU A 10 14.18 -9.14 -8.12
CA LEU A 10 14.79 -7.82 -8.11
C LEU A 10 15.53 -7.57 -9.43
N LEU A 11 15.30 -6.40 -10.01
CA LEU A 11 15.98 -5.93 -11.23
C LEU A 11 17.06 -4.92 -10.88
N ASP A 12 17.87 -4.54 -11.87
CA ASP A 12 18.86 -3.45 -11.79
C ASP A 12 19.95 -3.62 -10.72
N GLY A 13 20.21 -4.87 -10.31
CA GLY A 13 21.23 -5.19 -9.31
C GLY A 13 20.85 -4.81 -7.87
N ILE A 14 19.58 -4.50 -7.61
CA ILE A 14 19.08 -4.21 -6.26
C ILE A 14 19.20 -5.46 -5.38
N THR A 15 19.77 -5.31 -4.20
CA THR A 15 19.86 -6.41 -3.21
C THR A 15 18.59 -6.50 -2.36
N PRO A 16 18.28 -7.68 -1.78
CA PRO A 16 17.20 -7.81 -0.80
C PRO A 16 17.28 -6.78 0.32
N GLN A 17 18.48 -6.53 0.88
CA GLN A 17 18.70 -5.54 1.92
C GLN A 17 18.29 -4.13 1.46
N GLN A 18 18.77 -3.68 0.31
CA GLN A 18 18.42 -2.37 -0.25
C GLN A 18 16.92 -2.23 -0.52
N TRP A 19 16.28 -3.33 -0.93
CA TRP A 19 14.83 -3.35 -1.10
C TRP A 19 14.10 -3.21 0.24
N TYR A 20 14.50 -3.98 1.26
CA TYR A 20 13.91 -3.89 2.59
C TYR A 20 14.10 -2.50 3.20
N GLU A 21 15.30 -1.92 3.14
CA GLU A 21 15.57 -0.56 3.60
C GLU A 21 14.65 0.45 2.90
N PHE A 22 14.49 0.33 1.58
CA PHE A 22 13.64 1.21 0.81
C PHE A 22 12.16 1.12 1.20
N ILE A 23 11.60 -0.09 1.33
CA ILE A 23 10.17 -0.26 1.67
C ILE A 23 9.90 -0.01 3.15
N ASN A 24 10.84 -0.34 4.05
CA ASN A 24 10.69 -0.08 5.49
C ASN A 24 10.73 1.42 5.81
N GLY A 25 11.30 2.23 4.93
CA GLY A 25 11.23 3.70 5.01
C GLY A 25 9.89 4.29 4.58
N LYS A 26 8.81 3.53 4.51
CA LYS A 26 7.51 3.97 3.98
C LYS A 26 6.32 3.54 4.83
N THR A 27 5.27 4.34 4.80
CA THR A 27 3.95 4.02 5.35
C THR A 27 3.01 3.64 4.21
N PHE A 28 2.36 2.47 4.33
CA PHE A 28 1.54 1.90 3.27
C PHE A 28 0.04 1.99 3.61
N PHE A 29 -0.74 2.30 2.59
CA PHE A 29 -2.20 2.29 2.61
C PHE A 29 -2.70 1.41 1.47
N TRP A 30 -3.76 0.65 1.74
CA TRP A 30 -4.48 -0.06 0.69
C TRP A 30 -5.34 0.92 -0.10
N ALA A 31 -5.16 0.96 -1.42
CA ALA A 31 -5.95 1.83 -2.29
C ALA A 31 -7.43 1.42 -2.38
N THR A 32 -7.74 0.15 -2.08
CA THR A 32 -9.11 -0.38 -2.14
C THR A 32 -9.41 -1.32 -0.98
N LEU A 33 -10.66 -1.29 -0.50
CA LEU A 33 -11.16 -2.18 0.55
C LEU A 33 -11.01 -3.66 0.17
N ALA A 34 -11.27 -4.02 -1.09
CA ALA A 34 -11.18 -5.39 -1.57
C ALA A 34 -9.77 -5.98 -1.41
N ARG A 35 -8.71 -5.17 -1.59
CA ARG A 35 -7.33 -5.63 -1.41
C ARG A 35 -6.96 -5.76 0.07
N LEU A 36 -7.41 -4.83 0.91
CA LEU A 36 -7.29 -4.95 2.36
C LEU A 36 -7.97 -6.25 2.85
N GLN A 37 -9.20 -6.52 2.43
CA GLN A 37 -9.95 -7.71 2.83
C GLN A 37 -9.23 -9.01 2.46
N ARG A 38 -8.54 -9.06 1.32
CA ARG A 38 -7.69 -10.22 0.95
C ARG A 38 -6.52 -10.39 1.92
N LEU A 39 -5.91 -9.30 2.38
CA LEU A 39 -4.87 -9.36 3.41
C LEU A 39 -5.46 -9.85 4.74
N LEU A 40 -6.58 -9.26 5.19
CA LEU A 40 -7.21 -9.63 6.46
C LEU A 40 -7.64 -11.10 6.47
N ALA A 41 -8.17 -11.62 5.37
CA ALA A 41 -8.50 -13.04 5.25
C ALA A 41 -7.27 -13.96 5.41
N ALA A 42 -6.08 -13.51 5.00
CA ALA A 42 -4.84 -14.29 5.18
C ALA A 42 -4.38 -14.33 6.65
N TYR A 43 -4.86 -13.42 7.50
CA TYR A 43 -4.64 -13.45 8.95
C TYR A 43 -5.66 -14.32 9.70
N GLY A 44 -6.64 -14.90 9.01
CA GLY A 44 -7.65 -15.78 9.61
C GLY A 44 -8.55 -15.04 10.59
N ASP A 45 -8.68 -15.56 11.81
CA ASP A 45 -9.60 -15.06 12.83
C ASP A 45 -9.08 -13.84 13.63
N GLN A 46 -7.91 -13.31 13.27
CA GLN A 46 -7.33 -12.15 13.94
C GLN A 46 -8.13 -10.88 13.65
N GLU A 47 -8.41 -10.12 14.71
CA GLU A 47 -9.05 -8.82 14.61
C GLU A 47 -8.02 -7.72 14.34
N HIS A 48 -8.40 -6.76 13.48
CA HIS A 48 -7.57 -5.65 13.08
C HIS A 48 -8.34 -4.34 13.20
N ASP A 49 -7.71 -3.30 13.72
CA ASP A 49 -8.23 -1.95 13.62
C ASP A 49 -7.88 -1.39 12.24
N VAL A 50 -8.91 -0.99 11.50
CA VAL A 50 -8.83 -0.46 10.13
C VAL A 50 -9.22 1.00 10.16
N LEU A 51 -8.27 1.86 9.80
CA LEU A 51 -8.50 3.29 9.64
C LEU A 51 -8.97 3.55 8.21
N LEU A 52 -10.21 4.01 8.05
CA LEU A 52 -10.70 4.51 6.77
C LEU A 52 -10.32 5.98 6.66
N VAL A 53 -9.52 6.29 5.64
CA VAL A 53 -8.91 7.61 5.48
C VAL A 53 -9.57 8.37 4.34
N ASP A 54 -9.84 9.66 4.56
CA ASP A 54 -10.22 10.57 3.50
C ASP A 54 -9.04 10.79 2.55
N THR A 55 -9.15 10.20 1.35
CA THR A 55 -8.06 10.22 0.38
C THR A 55 -7.76 11.64 -0.10
N GLN A 56 -8.76 12.51 -0.22
CA GLN A 56 -8.55 13.89 -0.67
C GLN A 56 -7.72 14.67 0.34
N SER A 57 -8.10 14.63 1.62
CA SER A 57 -7.38 15.26 2.73
C SER A 57 -5.95 14.75 2.84
N LEU A 58 -5.75 13.42 2.80
CA LEU A 58 -4.42 12.80 2.87
C LEU A 58 -3.53 13.21 1.68
N VAL A 59 -4.07 13.23 0.46
CA VAL A 59 -3.31 13.64 -0.74
C VAL A 59 -2.94 15.12 -0.65
N GLN A 60 -3.85 15.99 -0.23
CA GLN A 60 -3.56 17.42 -0.10
C GLN A 60 -2.43 17.68 0.90
N ALA A 61 -2.38 16.95 2.01
CA ALA A 61 -1.35 17.11 3.03
C ALA A 61 0.01 16.49 2.62
N HIS A 62 0.01 15.35 1.91
CA HIS A 62 1.24 14.54 1.71
C HIS A 62 1.69 14.33 0.27
N GLN A 63 1.04 14.94 -0.73
CA GLN A 63 1.31 14.67 -2.16
C GLN A 63 2.81 14.68 -2.51
N SER A 64 3.59 15.60 -1.95
CA SER A 64 5.03 15.76 -2.24
C SER A 64 5.88 14.57 -1.78
N ARG A 65 5.39 13.79 -0.81
CA ARG A 65 6.01 12.59 -0.25
C ARG A 65 5.25 11.31 -0.61
N MET A 66 4.22 11.43 -1.45
CA MET A 66 3.35 10.31 -1.82
C MET A 66 3.83 9.63 -3.11
N TRP A 67 3.63 8.33 -3.16
CA TRP A 67 3.91 7.43 -4.26
C TRP A 67 2.75 6.45 -4.43
N LEU A 68 2.59 5.96 -5.64
CA LEU A 68 1.62 4.95 -6.02
C LEU A 68 2.36 3.72 -6.54
N CYS A 69 1.92 2.54 -6.12
CA CYS A 69 2.44 1.26 -6.59
C CYS A 69 1.28 0.38 -7.08
N HIS A 70 1.48 -0.31 -8.21
CA HIS A 70 0.45 -1.14 -8.85
C HIS A 70 0.38 -2.58 -8.32
N MET A 71 1.27 -2.94 -7.39
CA MET A 71 1.36 -4.28 -6.83
C MET A 71 1.62 -4.23 -5.33
N ASN A 72 1.48 -5.36 -4.63
CA ASN A 72 1.94 -5.45 -3.24
C ASN A 72 3.48 -5.56 -3.26
N SER A 73 4.17 -4.49 -2.88
CA SER A 73 5.62 -4.40 -2.97
C SER A 73 6.35 -5.29 -1.95
N GLY A 74 5.71 -5.56 -0.81
CA GLY A 74 6.21 -6.42 0.27
C GLY A 74 5.93 -7.92 0.10
N ASN A 75 5.28 -8.33 -1.00
CA ASN A 75 4.89 -9.73 -1.21
C ASN A 75 5.52 -10.36 -2.47
N THR A 76 6.06 -11.56 -2.32
CA THR A 76 6.62 -12.39 -3.40
C THR A 76 5.86 -13.70 -3.62
N THR A 77 4.72 -13.91 -2.97
CA THR A 77 3.91 -15.14 -3.08
C THR A 77 2.53 -14.85 -3.70
N PRO A 78 1.95 -15.81 -4.44
CA PRO A 78 2.59 -17.04 -4.95
C PRO A 78 3.58 -16.76 -6.10
N TRP A 79 3.51 -15.57 -6.71
CA TRP A 79 4.32 -15.17 -7.86
C TRP A 79 5.36 -14.11 -7.48
N ALA A 80 6.62 -14.36 -7.84
CA ALA A 80 7.71 -13.41 -7.65
C ALA A 80 7.76 -12.44 -8.84
N HIS A 81 6.76 -11.54 -8.92
CA HIS A 81 6.71 -10.55 -10.01
C HIS A 81 7.96 -9.65 -10.00
N PRO A 82 8.55 -9.35 -11.18
CA PRO A 82 9.71 -8.47 -11.30
C PRO A 82 9.47 -7.10 -10.65
N ARG A 83 10.48 -6.59 -9.95
CA ARG A 83 10.39 -5.31 -9.24
C ARG A 83 11.74 -4.61 -9.14
N ASN A 84 11.67 -3.29 -9.20
CA ASN A 84 12.74 -2.33 -8.89
C ASN A 84 12.09 -1.08 -8.28
N TYR A 85 12.86 -0.04 -8.00
CA TYR A 85 12.31 1.21 -7.49
C TYR A 85 11.30 1.87 -8.44
N GLY A 86 11.39 1.58 -9.75
CA GLY A 86 10.52 2.12 -10.78
C GLY A 86 9.05 1.67 -10.70
N ILE A 87 8.71 0.66 -9.88
CA ILE A 87 7.30 0.28 -9.65
C ILE A 87 6.54 1.32 -8.81
N PHE A 88 7.27 2.20 -8.12
CA PHE A 88 6.74 3.34 -7.38
C PHE A 88 6.80 4.58 -8.28
N LYS A 89 5.67 5.26 -8.43
CA LYS A 89 5.56 6.48 -9.23
C LYS A 89 4.94 7.60 -8.40
N ARG A 90 5.32 8.85 -8.67
CA ARG A 90 4.58 10.01 -8.15
C ARG A 90 3.17 10.03 -8.75
N ILE A 91 2.24 10.70 -8.07
CA ILE A 91 0.84 10.79 -8.54
C ILE A 91 0.77 11.31 -9.98
N GLY A 92 1.49 12.40 -10.29
CA GLY A 92 1.52 12.99 -11.63
C GLY A 92 2.22 12.15 -12.69
N ASP A 93 3.11 11.23 -12.29
CA ASP A 93 3.86 10.35 -13.19
C ASP A 93 3.21 8.97 -13.33
N TYR A 94 2.07 8.74 -12.66
CA TYR A 94 1.42 7.45 -12.71
C TYR A 94 0.76 7.25 -14.07
N PRO A 95 1.00 6.13 -14.77
CA PRO A 95 0.46 5.93 -16.11
C PRO A 95 -1.08 5.90 -16.10
N VAL A 96 -1.67 6.78 -16.91
CA VAL A 96 -3.14 6.88 -17.07
C VAL A 96 -3.57 6.75 -18.53
N THR A 97 -4.81 6.32 -18.73
CA THR A 97 -5.50 6.36 -20.02
C THR A 97 -5.77 7.82 -20.45
N SER A 98 -6.24 8.01 -21.68
CA SER A 98 -6.70 9.31 -22.16
C SER A 98 -7.85 9.91 -21.34
N THR A 99 -8.58 9.09 -20.58
CA THR A 99 -9.65 9.52 -19.67
C THR A 99 -9.17 9.78 -18.25
N GLY A 100 -7.86 9.74 -18.00
CA GLY A 100 -7.26 9.97 -16.68
C GLY A 100 -7.38 8.79 -15.71
N ARG A 101 -7.81 7.61 -16.17
CA ARG A 101 -7.87 6.41 -15.32
C ARG A 101 -6.52 5.70 -15.26
N PRO A 102 -6.10 5.13 -14.12
CA PRO A 102 -4.89 4.34 -14.04
C PRO A 102 -4.84 3.22 -15.09
N ILE A 103 -3.73 3.08 -15.84
CA ILE A 103 -3.53 1.97 -16.80
C ILE A 103 -3.44 0.63 -16.05
N LYS A 104 -2.72 0.64 -14.93
CA LYS A 104 -2.75 -0.44 -13.95
C LYS A 104 -3.46 0.07 -12.71
N GLU A 105 -4.28 -0.75 -12.08
CA GLU A 105 -4.90 -0.38 -10.81
C GLU A 105 -3.81 -0.09 -9.76
N VAL A 106 -4.02 1.00 -9.02
CA VAL A 106 -3.20 1.30 -7.84
C VAL A 106 -3.51 0.25 -6.77
N ALA A 107 -2.47 -0.44 -6.31
CA ALA A 107 -2.56 -1.41 -5.22
C ALA A 107 -2.28 -0.78 -3.87
N GLU A 108 -1.22 0.03 -3.82
CA GLU A 108 -0.70 0.66 -2.61
C GLU A 108 -0.59 2.17 -2.85
N VAL A 109 -1.09 2.95 -1.91
CA VAL A 109 -0.76 4.37 -1.74
C VAL A 109 0.28 4.44 -0.64
N VAL A 110 1.36 5.18 -0.87
CA VAL A 110 2.55 5.08 -0.04
C VAL A 110 3.08 6.47 0.29
N VAL A 111 3.37 6.73 1.56
CA VAL A 111 3.97 7.99 2.03
C VAL A 111 5.35 7.71 2.58
N ASP A 112 6.33 8.54 2.21
CA ASP A 112 7.69 8.41 2.76
C ASP A 112 7.70 8.62 4.28
N TYR A 113 8.34 7.68 4.97
CA TYR A 113 8.61 7.63 6.41
C TYR A 113 7.38 7.55 7.32
N SER A 114 6.55 8.59 7.37
CA SER A 114 5.43 8.69 8.32
C SER A 114 4.34 9.68 7.92
N VAL A 115 3.14 9.45 8.51
CA VAL A 115 1.96 10.32 8.47
C VAL A 115 1.60 10.70 9.92
N PRO A 116 2.29 11.68 10.52
CA PRO A 116 2.14 12.02 11.94
C PRO A 116 0.75 12.61 12.29
N ASP A 117 0.11 13.22 11.31
CA ASP A 117 -1.22 13.84 11.30
C ASP A 117 -2.32 12.89 10.81
N ILE A 118 -2.08 11.57 10.80
CA ILE A 118 -3.05 10.58 10.29
C ILE A 118 -4.45 10.76 10.89
N LYS A 119 -4.52 11.18 12.16
CA LYS A 119 -5.73 11.48 12.90
C LYS A 119 -6.68 12.41 12.14
N ASP A 120 -6.14 13.44 11.50
CA ASP A 120 -6.91 14.49 10.83
C ASP A 120 -7.49 14.03 9.48
N HIS A 121 -7.10 12.83 9.03
CA HIS A 121 -7.55 12.23 7.79
C HIS A 121 -8.44 11.01 8.01
N VAL A 122 -8.54 10.45 9.22
CA VAL A 122 -9.42 9.30 9.51
C VAL A 122 -10.88 9.76 9.53
N ARG A 123 -11.75 9.05 8.80
CA ARG A 123 -13.21 9.26 8.80
C ARG A 123 -13.94 8.27 9.69
N GLU A 124 -13.39 7.07 9.82
CA GLU A 124 -14.00 5.95 10.53
C GLU A 124 -12.92 4.98 10.97
N VAL A 125 -13.10 4.40 12.15
CA VAL A 125 -12.29 3.28 12.65
C VAL A 125 -13.18 2.07 12.74
N ARG A 126 -12.77 0.98 12.08
CA ARG A 126 -13.48 -0.30 12.11
C ARG A 126 -12.61 -1.36 12.77
N ARG A 127 -13.20 -2.17 13.63
CA ARG A 127 -12.60 -3.46 13.98
C ARG A 127 -13.08 -4.50 12.98
N MET A 128 -12.15 -5.19 12.35
CA MET A 128 -12.45 -6.15 11.29
C MET A 128 -11.82 -7.51 11.54
N ARG A 129 -12.56 -8.58 11.24
CA ARG A 129 -12.07 -9.95 11.15
C ARG A 129 -12.33 -10.47 9.73
N GLY A 130 -11.27 -10.62 8.93
CA GLY A 130 -11.42 -10.91 7.51
C GLY A 130 -12.25 -9.84 6.79
N GLN A 131 -13.47 -10.19 6.37
CA GLN A 131 -14.42 -9.26 5.74
C GLN A 131 -15.47 -8.70 6.70
N ASP A 132 -15.59 -9.30 7.88
CA ASP A 132 -16.61 -8.95 8.86
C ASP A 132 -16.17 -7.72 9.65
N VAL A 133 -17.11 -6.77 9.79
CA VAL A 133 -16.94 -5.61 10.67
C VAL A 133 -17.53 -5.99 12.02
N THR A 134 -16.69 -6.09 13.05
CA THR A 134 -17.10 -6.49 14.40
C THR A 134 -17.39 -5.29 15.29
N ASP A 135 -16.83 -4.11 14.96
CA ASP A 135 -17.13 -2.82 15.57
C ASP A 135 -16.85 -1.69 14.57
N ALA A 136 -17.59 -0.59 14.65
CA ALA A 136 -17.43 0.56 13.76
C ALA A 136 -17.78 1.86 14.48
N ASN A 137 -16.81 2.78 14.55
CA ASN A 137 -16.98 4.08 15.18
C ASN A 137 -16.60 5.19 14.18
N PRO A 138 -17.47 6.20 13.97
CA PRO A 138 -17.05 7.41 13.26
C PRO A 138 -15.92 8.07 14.04
N TYR A 139 -14.98 8.68 13.30
CA TYR A 139 -13.81 9.32 13.89
C TYR A 139 -13.99 10.85 13.98
#